data_AF-A0A3E0GX02-F1
#
_entry.id   AF-A0A3E0GX02-F1
#
_cell.length_a   1.000
_cell.length_b   1.000
_cell.length_c   1.000
_cell.angle_alpha   90.00
_cell.angle_beta   90.00
_cell.angle_gamma   90.00
#
_symmetry.space_group_name_H-M   'P 1'
#
loop_
_entity.id
_entity.type
_entity.pdbx_description
1 polymer ?
#
loop_
_entity_poly.entity_id
_entity_poly.type
_entity_poly.pdbx_seq_one_letter_code
_entity_poly.pdbx_strand_id
1 'polypeptide(L)'
;MTVTTERVCWTTSPVEPDDVLRLDTVSPRYADLADQRLALYLTAEDEAEDGRRLLPDLRLTCHTHRRWLHDCVSSPLHVNAWTRSRWCRPCEQELEVAVDHVDGRVAVSCPGCGRGAENVVDYVLITNCETSLRLARSPWPVLP
;
A
#
# COMPACT_ATOMS: atom_id res chain seq x y z
N MET A 1 -29.39 24.17 18.74
CA MET A 1 -28.61 23.68 17.59
C MET A 1 -27.38 22.97 18.15
N THR A 2 -27.45 21.66 18.35
CA THR A 2 -26.31 20.85 18.75
C THR A 2 -25.60 20.38 17.49
N VAL A 3 -24.42 20.94 17.21
CA VAL A 3 -23.53 20.42 16.18
C VAL A 3 -22.86 19.19 16.77
N THR A 4 -23.35 18.01 16.39
CA THR A 4 -22.65 16.76 16.68
C THR A 4 -21.39 16.76 15.84
N THR A 5 -20.24 17.02 16.45
CA THR A 5 -18.95 16.84 15.80
C THR A 5 -18.71 15.33 15.70
N GLU A 6 -19.19 14.70 14.62
CA GLU A 6 -18.74 13.36 14.27
C GLU A 6 -17.22 13.42 14.07
N ARG A 7 -16.48 12.79 14.98
CA ARG A 7 -15.05 12.54 14.78
C ARG A 7 -14.93 11.73 13.50
N VAL A 8 -14.32 12.32 12.47
CA VAL A 8 -13.80 11.56 11.34
C VAL A 8 -12.74 10.62 11.92
N CYS A 9 -13.10 9.35 12.08
CA CYS A 9 -12.19 8.31 12.53
C CYS A 9 -11.36 7.92 11.31
N TRP A 10 -10.27 8.63 11.07
CA TRP A 10 -9.24 8.16 10.14
C TRP A 10 -8.77 6.80 10.66
N THR A 11 -8.94 5.73 9.89
CA THR A 11 -8.26 4.49 10.25
C THR A 11 -6.80 4.65 9.86
N THR A 12 -5.91 4.41 10.80
CA THR A 12 -4.46 4.44 10.58
C THR A 12 -3.96 3.07 10.11
N SER A 13 -4.83 2.27 9.51
CA SER A 13 -4.57 0.87 9.19
C SER A 13 -4.99 0.60 7.75
N PRO A 14 -4.26 -0.27 7.03
CA PRO A 14 -4.67 -0.73 5.71
C PRO A 14 -6.04 -1.41 5.72
N VAL A 15 -6.61 -1.60 4.54
CA VAL A 15 -7.82 -2.42 4.35
C VAL A 15 -7.50 -3.87 4.75
N GLU A 16 -8.33 -4.43 5.64
CA GLU A 16 -8.18 -5.80 6.12
C GLU A 16 -8.89 -6.81 5.19
N PRO A 17 -8.48 -8.10 5.17
CA PRO A 17 -9.12 -9.12 4.34
C PRO A 17 -10.64 -9.20 4.51
N ASP A 18 -11.14 -9.06 5.74
CA ASP A 18 -12.57 -9.10 6.03
C ASP A 18 -13.35 -7.96 5.37
N ASP A 19 -12.74 -6.79 5.18
CA ASP A 19 -13.37 -5.68 4.47
C ASP A 19 -13.50 -5.98 2.98
N VAL A 20 -12.49 -6.64 2.42
CA VAL A 20 -12.50 -7.06 1.02
C VAL A 20 -13.52 -8.18 0.78
N LEU A 21 -13.68 -9.11 1.73
CA LEU A 21 -14.67 -10.19 1.66
C LEU A 21 -16.12 -9.70 1.76
N ARG A 22 -16.35 -8.50 2.28
CA ARG A 22 -17.67 -7.86 2.35
C ARG A 22 -18.05 -7.14 1.05
N LEU A 23 -17.14 -7.03 0.08
CA LEU A 23 -17.48 -6.42 -1.20
C LEU A 23 -18.40 -7.32 -2.01
N ASP A 24 -19.54 -6.78 -2.41
CA ASP A 24 -20.50 -7.46 -3.26
C ASP A 24 -20.06 -7.49 -4.74
N THR A 25 -19.27 -6.50 -5.17
CA THR A 25 -18.85 -6.35 -6.58
C THR A 25 -17.46 -5.75 -6.72
N VAL A 26 -16.77 -6.10 -7.80
CA VAL A 26 -15.53 -5.44 -8.24
C VAL A 26 -15.88 -4.19 -9.03
N SER A 27 -15.19 -3.08 -8.77
CA SER A 27 -15.34 -1.85 -9.55
C SER A 27 -15.10 -2.10 -11.05
N PRO A 28 -15.92 -1.55 -11.97
CA PRO A 28 -15.71 -1.68 -13.41
C PRO A 28 -14.30 -1.28 -13.88
N ARG A 29 -13.62 -0.42 -13.12
CA ARG A 29 -12.23 0.00 -13.37
C ARG A 29 -11.23 -1.16 -13.35
N TYR A 30 -11.55 -2.23 -12.62
CA TYR A 30 -10.67 -3.38 -12.38
C TYR A 30 -11.23 -4.69 -12.91
N ALA A 31 -12.35 -4.67 -13.62
CA ALA A 31 -13.03 -5.86 -14.13
C ALA A 31 -12.19 -6.68 -15.13
N ASP A 32 -11.19 -6.06 -15.76
CA ASP A 32 -10.25 -6.69 -16.70
C ASP A 32 -9.01 -7.32 -16.03
N LEU A 33 -8.85 -7.23 -14.71
CA LEU A 33 -7.74 -7.87 -14.01
C LEU A 33 -7.95 -9.37 -13.86
N ALA A 34 -6.95 -10.15 -14.27
CA ALA A 34 -6.95 -11.60 -14.09
C ALA A 34 -6.81 -12.01 -12.61
N ASP A 35 -6.05 -11.24 -11.81
CA ASP A 35 -5.98 -11.44 -10.36
C ASP A 35 -7.22 -10.80 -9.71
N GLN A 36 -8.23 -11.64 -9.46
CA GLN A 36 -9.49 -11.20 -8.82
C GLN A 36 -9.28 -10.65 -7.41
N ARG A 37 -8.30 -11.17 -6.67
CA ARG A 37 -7.99 -10.65 -5.33
C ARG A 37 -7.46 -9.24 -5.43
N LEU A 38 -6.51 -9.01 -6.34
CA LEU A 38 -6.00 -7.66 -6.60
C LEU A 38 -7.12 -6.70 -6.98
N ALA A 39 -8.05 -7.14 -7.84
CA ALA A 39 -9.20 -6.33 -8.24
C ALA A 39 -10.12 -5.95 -7.07
N LEU A 40 -10.35 -6.89 -6.15
CA LEU A 40 -11.14 -6.65 -4.93
C LEU A 40 -10.42 -5.69 -3.96
N TYR A 41 -9.11 -5.87 -3.71
CA TYR A 41 -8.35 -4.93 -2.87
C TYR A 41 -8.30 -3.53 -3.46
N LEU A 42 -8.04 -3.40 -4.77
CA LEU A 42 -8.07 -2.11 -5.46
C LEU A 42 -9.44 -1.43 -5.30
N THR A 43 -10.53 -2.19 -5.43
CA THR A 43 -11.90 -1.70 -5.21
C THR A 43 -12.10 -1.25 -3.77
N ALA A 44 -11.76 -2.09 -2.79
CA ALA A 44 -11.96 -1.81 -1.37
C ALA A 44 -11.17 -0.59 -0.90
N GLU A 45 -9.92 -0.47 -1.35
CA GLU A 45 -9.06 0.67 -1.01
C GLU A 45 -9.56 1.97 -1.65
N ASP A 46 -10.03 1.94 -2.90
CA ASP A 46 -10.66 3.13 -3.52
C ASP A 46 -11.90 3.58 -2.73
N GLU A 47 -12.79 2.65 -2.36
CA GLU A 47 -13.98 2.96 -1.53
C GLU A 47 -13.62 3.43 -0.11
N ALA A 48 -12.52 2.92 0.45
CA ALA A 48 -12.03 3.35 1.76
C ALA A 48 -11.41 4.74 1.70
N GLU A 49 -10.65 5.08 0.66
CA GLU A 49 -10.09 6.42 0.45
C GLU A 49 -11.20 7.47 0.22
N ASP A 50 -12.15 7.19 -0.68
CA ASP A 50 -13.29 8.07 -0.96
C ASP A 50 -14.14 8.29 0.30
N GLY A 51 -14.29 7.24 1.11
CA GLY A 51 -14.94 7.26 2.42
C GLY A 51 -14.11 7.89 3.54
N ARG A 52 -12.88 8.38 3.27
CA ARG A 52 -11.94 8.95 4.25
C ARG A 52 -11.56 8.00 5.40
N ARG A 53 -11.62 6.70 5.13
CA ARG A 53 -11.23 5.63 6.05
C ARG A 53 -9.80 5.21 5.84
N LEU A 54 -9.25 5.33 4.62
CA LEU A 54 -7.87 4.96 4.29
C LEU A 54 -7.07 6.19 3.85
N LEU A 55 -5.81 6.26 4.27
CA LEU A 55 -4.85 7.23 3.75
C LEU A 55 -4.07 6.65 2.55
N PRO A 56 -3.70 7.46 1.54
CA PRO A 56 -3.03 6.95 0.34
C PRO A 56 -1.68 6.26 0.56
N ASP A 57 -0.96 6.65 1.60
CA ASP A 57 0.30 6.05 2.01
C ASP A 57 0.11 4.68 2.69
N LEU A 58 -1.12 4.34 3.09
CA LEU A 58 -1.48 3.07 3.72
C LEU A 58 -2.03 2.02 2.75
N ARG A 59 -2.12 2.33 1.45
CA ARG A 59 -2.53 1.36 0.44
C ARG A 59 -1.54 0.20 0.35
N LEU A 60 -2.08 -0.99 0.10
CA LEU A 60 -1.37 -2.24 -0.15
C LEU A 60 -1.38 -2.60 -1.64
N THR A 61 -2.19 -1.90 -2.42
CA THR A 61 -2.20 -1.94 -3.89
C THR A 61 -1.88 -0.58 -4.48
N CYS A 62 -1.42 -0.58 -5.73
CA CYS A 62 -1.15 0.63 -6.47
C CYS A 62 -2.23 0.82 -7.53
N HIS A 63 -3.07 1.83 -7.31
CA HIS A 63 -4.08 2.27 -8.26
C HIS A 63 -3.48 2.61 -9.64
N THR A 64 -2.35 3.30 -9.67
CA THR A 64 -1.69 3.78 -10.91
C THR A 64 -1.23 2.63 -11.81
N HIS A 65 -0.55 1.64 -11.24
CA HIS A 65 -0.02 0.49 -12.00
C HIS A 65 -0.99 -0.68 -12.05
N ARG A 66 -2.08 -0.64 -11.27
CA ARG A 66 -3.05 -1.72 -11.08
C ARG A 66 -2.36 -3.03 -10.69
N ARG A 67 -1.51 -2.95 -9.65
CA ARG A 67 -0.65 -4.03 -9.12
C ARG A 67 -0.64 -4.01 -7.61
N TRP A 68 -0.16 -5.09 -7.00
CA TRP A 68 0.23 -5.06 -5.60
C TRP A 68 1.34 -4.03 -5.36
N LEU A 69 1.35 -3.39 -4.19
CA LEU A 69 2.35 -2.36 -3.84
C LEU A 69 3.77 -2.91 -3.99
N HIS A 70 4.04 -4.11 -3.46
CA HIS A 70 5.36 -4.73 -3.52
C HIS A 70 5.86 -4.99 -4.96
N ASP A 71 4.97 -5.12 -5.95
CA ASP A 71 5.34 -5.32 -7.36
C ASP A 71 5.66 -4.01 -8.10
N CYS A 72 5.41 -2.86 -7.49
CA CYS A 72 5.61 -1.55 -8.13
C CYS A 72 6.41 -0.56 -7.29
N VAL A 73 6.73 -0.87 -6.03
CA VAL A 73 7.37 0.05 -5.09
C VAL A 73 8.69 0.64 -5.61
N SER A 74 9.45 -0.12 -6.39
CA SER A 74 10.71 0.32 -6.99
C SER A 74 10.54 1.27 -8.19
N SER A 75 9.30 1.58 -8.61
CA SER A 75 9.02 2.55 -9.68
C SER A 75 9.39 3.97 -9.25
N PRO A 76 10.10 4.75 -10.09
CA PRO A 76 10.39 6.16 -9.82
C PRO A 76 9.14 7.03 -9.63
N LEU A 77 7.97 6.57 -10.12
CA LEU A 77 6.70 7.28 -9.94
C LEU A 77 6.26 7.39 -8.47
N HIS A 78 6.82 6.57 -7.57
CA HIS A 78 6.48 6.56 -6.14
C HIS A 78 7.47 7.31 -5.26
N VAL A 79 8.48 7.94 -5.87
CA VAL A 79 9.46 8.76 -5.18
C VAL A 79 8.90 10.15 -4.95
N ASN A 80 9.00 10.64 -3.72
CA ASN A 80 8.59 12.00 -3.39
C ASN A 80 9.50 12.61 -2.34
N ALA A 81 10.33 13.57 -2.78
CA ALA A 81 11.28 14.28 -1.93
C ALA A 81 10.61 15.12 -0.83
N TRP A 82 9.39 15.62 -1.08
CA TRP A 82 8.65 16.45 -0.14
C TRP A 82 8.08 15.62 1.01
N THR A 83 7.41 14.52 0.70
CA THR A 83 6.82 13.61 1.71
C THR A 83 7.85 12.63 2.28
N ARG A 84 9.08 12.65 1.75
CA ARG A 84 10.18 11.72 2.08
C ARG A 84 9.91 10.26 1.71
N SER A 85 8.90 9.99 0.89
CA SER A 85 8.69 8.65 0.34
C SER A 85 9.85 8.28 -0.57
N ARG A 86 10.56 7.20 -0.24
CA ARG A 86 11.74 6.69 -0.97
C ARG A 86 12.79 7.77 -1.26
N TRP A 87 13.04 8.68 -0.31
CA TRP A 87 13.98 9.79 -0.53
C TRP A 87 15.03 9.92 0.58
N CYS A 88 16.31 9.84 0.19
CA CYS A 88 17.43 10.14 1.06
C CYS A 88 17.68 11.65 1.11
N ARG A 89 17.32 12.31 2.22
CA ARG A 89 17.57 13.75 2.37
C ARG A 89 19.07 14.12 2.38
N PRO A 90 19.98 13.40 3.07
CA PRO A 90 21.39 13.74 3.07
C PRO A 90 22.08 13.66 1.69
N CYS A 91 21.65 12.71 0.85
CA CYS A 91 22.23 12.50 -0.47
C CYS A 91 21.40 13.11 -1.61
N GLU A 92 20.24 13.69 -1.30
CA GLU A 92 19.29 14.25 -2.26
C GLU A 92 18.97 13.32 -3.44
N GLN A 93 18.68 12.05 -3.14
CA GLN A 93 18.40 11.03 -4.16
C GLN A 93 17.40 9.97 -3.70
N GLU A 94 16.89 9.20 -4.67
CA GLU A 94 15.99 8.08 -4.46
C GLU A 94 16.62 6.97 -3.61
N LEU A 95 15.84 6.41 -2.68
CA LEU A 95 16.16 5.18 -1.98
C LEU A 95 15.80 3.99 -2.87
N GLU A 96 16.71 3.03 -3.00
CA GLU A 96 16.42 1.74 -3.59
C GLU A 96 15.57 0.89 -2.65
N VAL A 97 14.71 0.04 -3.22
CA VAL A 97 13.85 -0.87 -2.47
C VAL A 97 14.10 -2.28 -2.99
N ALA A 98 14.50 -3.17 -2.07
CA ALA A 98 14.68 -4.58 -2.32
C ALA A 98 13.52 -5.36 -1.69
N VAL A 99 12.87 -6.19 -2.50
CA VAL A 99 11.76 -7.05 -2.08
C VAL A 99 12.22 -8.50 -2.16
N ASP A 100 12.29 -9.16 -1.02
CA ASP A 100 12.58 -10.59 -0.93
C ASP A 100 11.28 -11.39 -1.07
N HIS A 101 11.09 -11.96 -2.25
CA HIS A 101 9.95 -12.81 -2.58
C HIS A 101 10.09 -14.25 -2.01
N VAL A 102 11.07 -14.59 -1.21
CA VAL A 102 11.14 -15.89 -0.52
C VAL A 102 10.78 -15.67 0.94
N ASP A 103 11.53 -14.81 1.62
CA ASP A 103 11.39 -14.58 3.06
C ASP A 103 10.29 -13.58 3.41
N GLY A 104 9.73 -12.88 2.41
CA GLY A 104 8.66 -11.91 2.62
C GLY A 104 9.15 -10.62 3.26
N ARG A 105 10.43 -10.27 3.05
CA ARG A 105 11.10 -9.12 3.66
C ARG A 105 11.26 -7.97 2.69
N VAL A 106 11.23 -6.75 3.20
CA VAL A 106 11.48 -5.54 2.41
C VAL A 106 12.54 -4.70 3.09
N ALA A 107 13.51 -4.26 2.30
CA ALA A 107 14.57 -3.35 2.74
C ALA A 107 14.61 -2.13 1.84
N VAL A 108 14.97 -0.99 2.42
CA VAL A 108 15.28 0.23 1.68
C VAL A 108 16.73 0.61 1.94
N SER A 109 17.41 1.17 0.94
CA SER A 109 18.79 1.62 1.09
C SER A 109 19.12 2.80 0.17
N CYS A 110 19.93 3.74 0.64
CA CYS A 110 20.48 4.80 -0.20
C CYS A 110 21.72 4.30 -0.97
N PRO A 111 21.77 4.42 -2.31
CA PRO A 111 22.93 3.97 -3.09
C PRO A 111 24.20 4.82 -2.83
N GLY A 112 24.06 6.05 -2.33
CA GLY A 112 25.20 6.93 -2.04
C GLY A 112 25.83 6.73 -0.67
N CYS A 113 25.01 6.62 0.39
CA CYS A 113 25.51 6.55 1.77
C CYS A 113 25.25 5.20 2.47
N GLY A 114 24.55 4.27 1.82
CA GLY A 114 24.26 2.94 2.36
C GLY A 114 23.26 2.90 3.51
N ARG A 115 22.70 4.04 3.93
CA ARG A 115 21.72 4.12 5.02
C ARG A 115 20.44 3.38 4.64
N GLY A 116 19.89 2.65 5.61
CA GLY A 116 18.61 1.94 5.48
C GLY A 116 17.41 2.82 5.85
N ALA A 117 16.34 2.20 6.38
CA ALA A 117 15.19 2.92 6.91
C ALA A 117 15.56 3.76 8.14
N GLU A 118 15.21 5.05 8.13
CA GLU A 118 15.55 5.99 9.20
C GLU A 118 14.34 6.74 9.76
N ASN A 119 13.23 6.78 9.03
CA ASN A 119 12.07 7.58 9.42
C ASN A 119 10.74 6.82 9.27
N VAL A 120 9.67 7.38 9.87
CA VAL A 120 8.35 6.74 9.91
C VAL A 120 7.82 6.37 8.51
N VAL A 121 8.08 7.19 7.49
CA VAL A 121 7.64 6.94 6.12
C VAL A 121 8.33 5.71 5.54
N ASP A 122 9.63 5.52 5.83
CA ASP A 122 10.39 4.34 5.40
C ASP A 122 9.82 3.07 6.05
N TYR A 123 9.53 3.11 7.35
CA TYR A 123 8.98 1.96 8.07
C TYR A 123 7.54 1.63 7.67
N VAL A 124 6.70 2.65 7.39
CA VAL A 124 5.35 2.46 6.85
C VAL A 124 5.43 1.81 5.47
N LEU A 125 6.32 2.29 4.59
CA LEU A 125 6.53 1.71 3.28
C LEU A 125 6.93 0.23 3.37
N ILE A 126 7.90 -0.10 4.22
CA ILE A 126 8.35 -1.48 4.45
C ILE A 126 7.17 -2.33 4.94
N THR A 127 6.47 -1.89 5.97
CA THR A 127 5.35 -2.64 6.58
C THR A 127 4.23 -2.91 5.56
N ASN A 128 3.90 -1.91 4.73
CA ASN A 128 2.85 -2.01 3.72
C ASN A 128 3.29 -2.91 2.56
N CYS A 129 4.56 -2.86 2.14
CA CYS A 129 5.08 -3.77 1.13
C CYS A 129 5.11 -5.22 1.64
N GLU A 130 5.57 -5.45 2.87
CA GLU A 130 5.56 -6.79 3.48
C GLU A 130 4.12 -7.32 3.64
N THR A 131 3.18 -6.46 4.02
CA THR A 131 1.76 -6.82 4.13
C THR A 131 1.13 -7.10 2.76
N SER A 132 1.41 -6.25 1.78
CA SER A 132 1.01 -6.45 0.38
C SER A 132 1.51 -7.80 -0.14
N LEU A 133 2.77 -8.14 0.12
CA LEU A 133 3.39 -9.40 -0.29
C LEU A 133 2.76 -10.60 0.41
N ARG A 134 2.52 -10.49 1.72
CA ARG A 134 1.83 -11.53 2.51
C ARG A 134 0.43 -11.80 1.98
N LEU A 135 -0.34 -10.76 1.71
CA LEU A 135 -1.71 -10.88 1.22
C LEU A 135 -1.76 -11.43 -0.21
N ALA A 136 -0.83 -11.02 -1.07
CA ALA A 136 -0.69 -11.58 -2.42
C ALA A 136 -0.26 -13.07 -2.44
N ARG A 137 0.28 -13.59 -1.33
CA ARG A 137 0.63 -15.01 -1.19
C ARG A 137 -0.39 -15.81 -0.42
N SER A 138 -1.21 -15.14 0.40
CA SER A 138 -2.23 -15.82 1.18
C SER A 138 -3.12 -16.66 0.27
N PRO A 139 -3.54 -17.85 0.69
CA PRO A 139 -4.69 -18.47 0.06
C PRO A 139 -5.88 -17.48 0.15
N TRP A 140 -6.38 -17.05 -1.01
CA TRP A 140 -7.57 -16.20 -1.17
C TRP A 140 -8.81 -17.11 -1.23
N PRO A 141 -9.97 -16.71 -0.68
CA PRO A 141 -10.83 -17.64 0.04
C PRO A 141 -11.15 -18.87 -0.80
N VAL A 142 -10.83 -20.04 -0.25
CA VAL A 142 -11.72 -21.19 -0.42
C VAL A 142 -12.90 -20.89 0.50
N LEU A 143 -13.96 -20.29 -0.05
CA LEU A 143 -15.28 -20.51 0.53
C LEU A 143 -15.60 -22.01 0.37
N PRO A 144 -16.28 -22.66 1.33
CA PRO A 144 -16.73 -24.03 1.17
C PRO A 144 -17.59 -24.22 -0.09
#